data_AF-A0A8J7G7I4-F1
#
_entry.id   AF-A0A8J7G7I4-F1
#
_cell.length_a   1.000
_cell.length_b   1.000
_cell.length_c   1.000
_cell.angle_alpha   90.00
_cell.angle_beta   90.00
_cell.angle_gamma   90.00
#
_symmetry.space_group_name_H-M   'P 1'
#
loop_
_entity.id
_entity.type
_entity.pdbx_description
1 polymer ?
#
loop_
_entity_poly.entity_id
_entity_poly.type
_entity_poly.pdbx_seq_one_letter_code
_entity_poly.pdbx_strand_id
1 'polypeptide(L)'
;MDPITDLAPNGAALLLGLLGIAALCFPKTMAGFVGLAPIEPLGISEIRSTLGSFFLGLCVACLWLQSPDAFTVLGVASLTAAVVRFLSSWFDRSISIKNWGGGAVEALLGVLFLLSRN
;
A
#
# COMPACT_ATOMS: atom_id res chain seq x y z
N MET A 1 24.20 1.02 -13.97
CA MET A 1 23.03 0.55 -13.22
C MET A 1 23.24 1.01 -11.80
N ASP A 2 22.49 2.01 -11.36
CA ASP A 2 22.61 2.48 -9.98
C ASP A 2 21.83 1.49 -9.11
N PRO A 3 22.47 0.76 -8.17
CA PRO A 3 21.81 -0.32 -7.44
C PRO A 3 20.54 0.13 -6.71
N ILE A 4 20.46 1.41 -6.35
CA ILE A 4 19.34 2.01 -5.62
C ILE A 4 18.08 2.10 -6.49
N THR A 5 18.20 2.42 -7.78
CA THR A 5 17.04 2.61 -8.67
C THR A 5 16.31 1.31 -8.99
N ASP A 6 17.00 0.18 -8.88
CA ASP A 6 16.40 -1.14 -9.07
C ASP A 6 15.99 -1.76 -7.72
N LEU A 7 16.79 -1.57 -6.67
CA LEU A 7 16.55 -2.21 -5.36
C LEU A 7 15.39 -1.56 -4.61
N ALA A 8 15.27 -0.24 -4.63
CA ALA A 8 14.25 0.50 -3.89
C ALA A 8 12.80 0.15 -4.32
N PRO A 9 12.42 0.25 -5.61
CA PRO A 9 11.06 -0.04 -6.05
C PRO A 9 10.69 -1.52 -5.88
N ASN A 10 11.63 -2.43 -6.17
CA ASN A 10 11.42 -3.86 -5.95
C ASN A 10 11.27 -4.21 -4.47
N GLY A 11 12.09 -3.62 -3.60
CA GLY A 11 11.97 -3.78 -2.14
C GLY A 11 10.63 -3.26 -1.61
N ALA A 12 10.18 -2.11 -2.10
CA ALA A 12 8.87 -1.55 -1.76
C ALA A 12 7.72 -2.46 -2.23
N ALA A 13 7.80 -3.03 -3.43
CA ALA A 13 6.80 -3.97 -3.95
C ALA A 13 6.74 -5.25 -3.10
N LEU A 14 7.89 -5.78 -2.68
CA LEU A 14 7.93 -6.95 -1.80
C LEU A 14 7.28 -6.64 -0.44
N LEU A 15 7.60 -5.51 0.17
CA LEU A 15 7.01 -5.11 1.46
C LEU A 15 5.50 -4.93 1.36
N LEU A 16 5.01 -4.21 0.34
CA LEU A 16 3.58 -4.01 0.13
C LEU A 16 2.86 -5.32 -0.22
N GLY A 17 3.49 -6.18 -1.03
CA GLY A 17 2.98 -7.51 -1.33
C GLY A 17 2.85 -8.41 -0.09
N LEU A 18 3.82 -8.34 0.84
CA LEU A 18 3.74 -9.05 2.12
C LEU A 18 2.59 -8.54 3.00
N LEU A 19 2.30 -7.23 3.00
CA LEU A 19 1.11 -6.70 3.66
C LEU A 19 -0.18 -7.23 3.00
N GLY A 20 -0.21 -7.33 1.66
CA GLY A 20 -1.31 -7.96 0.93
C GLY A 20 -1.53 -9.42 1.34
N ILE A 21 -0.45 -10.22 1.41
CA ILE A 21 -0.50 -11.61 1.89
C ILE A 21 -1.02 -11.67 3.33
N ALA A 22 -0.52 -10.78 4.21
CA ALA A 22 -1.00 -10.72 5.59
C ALA A 22 -2.50 -10.41 5.67
N ALA A 23 -3.04 -9.53 4.81
CA ALA A 23 -4.47 -9.23 4.76
C ALA A 23 -5.32 -10.36 4.19
N LEU A 24 -4.76 -11.17 3.28
CA LEU A 24 -5.39 -12.39 2.79
C LEU A 24 -5.48 -13.48 3.86
N CYS A 25 -4.38 -13.73 4.57
CA CYS A 25 -4.29 -14.80 5.55
C CYS A 25 -4.91 -14.41 6.90
N PHE A 26 -4.77 -13.16 7.32
CA PHE A 26 -5.16 -12.65 8.64
C PHE A 26 -6.06 -11.40 8.54
N PRO A 27 -7.24 -11.50 7.87
CA PRO A 27 -8.06 -10.33 7.53
C PRO A 27 -8.56 -9.56 8.75
N LYS A 28 -8.92 -10.24 9.85
CA LYS A 28 -9.39 -9.56 11.08
C LYS A 28 -8.27 -8.73 11.73
N THR A 29 -7.06 -9.28 11.78
CA THR A 29 -5.89 -8.60 12.33
C THR A 29 -5.55 -7.38 11.48
N MET A 30 -5.54 -7.52 10.16
CA MET A 30 -5.20 -6.43 9.24
C MET A 30 -6.28 -5.35 9.20
N ALA A 31 -7.56 -5.72 9.26
CA ALA A 31 -8.67 -4.77 9.43
C ALA A 31 -8.48 -3.95 10.72
N GLY A 32 -8.22 -4.61 11.84
CA GLY A 32 -7.91 -3.94 13.11
C GLY A 32 -6.68 -3.04 13.01
N PHE A 33 -5.63 -3.47 12.29
CA PHE A 33 -4.41 -2.69 12.05
C PHE A 33 -4.68 -1.40 11.26
N VAL A 34 -5.64 -1.36 10.34
CA VAL A 34 -6.03 -0.13 9.64
C VAL A 34 -7.18 0.64 10.30
N GLY A 35 -7.73 0.12 11.40
CA GLY A 35 -8.83 0.76 12.15
C GLY A 35 -10.22 0.42 11.62
N LEU A 36 -10.35 -0.64 10.83
CA LEU A 36 -11.62 -1.17 10.34
C LEU A 36 -12.13 -2.30 11.25
N ALA A 37 -13.45 -2.41 11.35
CA ALA A 37 -14.13 -3.53 11.97
C ALA A 37 -15.02 -4.19 10.91
N PRO A 38 -14.69 -5.39 10.40
CA PRO A 38 -15.50 -6.05 9.40
C PRO A 38 -16.84 -6.48 10.02
N ILE A 39 -17.94 -6.05 9.41
CA ILE A 39 -19.29 -6.48 9.76
C ILE A 39 -19.59 -7.70 8.90
N GLU A 40 -20.00 -8.80 9.54
CA GLU A 40 -20.40 -10.05 8.88
C GLU A 40 -19.29 -10.73 8.03
N PRO A 41 -19.54 -11.95 7.49
CA PRO A 41 -18.61 -12.60 6.58
C PRO A 41 -18.29 -11.79 5.31
N LEU A 42 -19.23 -10.95 4.86
CA LEU A 42 -19.02 -10.07 3.69
C LEU A 42 -17.88 -9.08 3.93
N GLY A 43 -17.82 -8.43 5.10
CA GLY A 43 -16.74 -7.51 5.43
C GLY A 43 -15.36 -8.20 5.44
N ILE A 44 -15.30 -9.49 5.81
CA ILE A 44 -14.04 -10.26 5.71
C ILE A 44 -13.64 -10.48 4.25
N SER A 45 -14.61 -10.73 3.37
CA SER A 45 -14.36 -10.85 1.93
C SER A 45 -13.81 -9.55 1.34
N GLU A 46 -14.38 -8.40 1.73
CA GLU A 46 -13.90 -7.08 1.31
C GLU A 46 -12.45 -6.82 1.76
N ILE A 47 -12.09 -7.18 2.99
CA ILE A 47 -10.71 -7.04 3.45
C ILE A 47 -9.75 -7.92 2.62
N ARG A 48 -10.12 -9.19 2.34
CA ARG A 48 -9.29 -10.08 1.52
C ARG A 48 -9.18 -9.60 0.07
N SER A 49 -10.26 -9.13 -0.51
CA SER A 49 -10.27 -8.64 -1.89
C SER A 49 -9.50 -7.32 -2.00
N THR A 50 -9.93 -6.29 -1.25
CA THR A 50 -9.48 -4.91 -1.41
C THR A 50 -8.14 -4.62 -0.73
N LEU A 51 -7.94 -5.07 0.52
CA LEU A 51 -6.65 -4.84 1.21
C LEU A 51 -5.64 -5.95 0.90
N GLY A 52 -6.11 -7.18 0.70
CA GLY A 52 -5.25 -8.33 0.41
C GLY A 52 -4.87 -8.45 -1.05
N SER A 53 -5.84 -8.75 -1.90
CA SER A 53 -5.62 -9.16 -3.29
C SER A 53 -5.13 -8.00 -4.16
N PHE A 54 -5.63 -6.77 -3.98
CA PHE A 54 -5.12 -5.63 -4.74
C PHE A 54 -3.65 -5.34 -4.44
N PHE A 55 -3.26 -5.29 -3.15
CA PHE A 55 -1.86 -5.04 -2.78
C PHE A 55 -0.95 -6.14 -3.32
N LEU A 56 -1.33 -7.41 -3.15
CA LEU A 56 -0.54 -8.53 -3.67
C LEU A 56 -0.49 -8.54 -5.20
N GLY A 57 -1.63 -8.45 -5.88
CA GLY A 57 -1.74 -8.55 -7.33
C GLY A 57 -1.01 -7.42 -8.05
N LEU A 58 -1.15 -6.18 -7.57
CA LEU A 58 -0.41 -5.04 -8.12
C LEU A 58 1.10 -5.20 -7.94
N CYS A 59 1.56 -5.64 -6.76
CA CYS A 59 2.98 -5.87 -6.54
C CYS A 59 3.53 -7.02 -7.39
N VAL A 60 2.79 -8.12 -7.52
CA VAL A 60 3.17 -9.23 -8.41
C VAL A 60 3.26 -8.75 -9.86
N ALA A 61 2.31 -7.93 -10.31
CA ALA A 61 2.34 -7.36 -11.66
C ALA A 61 3.58 -6.47 -11.87
N CYS A 62 3.91 -5.59 -10.93
CA CYS A 62 5.14 -4.78 -10.99
C CYS A 62 6.40 -5.64 -11.02
N LEU A 63 6.48 -6.64 -10.12
CA LEU A 63 7.62 -7.53 -10.04
C LEU A 63 7.77 -8.40 -11.29
N TRP A 64 6.68 -8.72 -11.97
CA TRP A 64 6.71 -9.49 -13.22
C TRP A 64 7.04 -8.61 -14.43
N LEU A 65 6.38 -7.46 -14.57
CA LEU A 65 6.56 -6.57 -15.72
C LEU A 65 7.93 -5.87 -15.70
N GLN A 66 8.47 -5.59 -14.51
CA GLN A 66 9.73 -4.86 -14.32
C GLN A 66 9.83 -3.57 -15.16
N SER A 67 8.69 -2.93 -15.43
CA SER A 67 8.65 -1.69 -16.19
C SER A 67 8.54 -0.48 -15.26
N PRO A 68 9.26 0.62 -15.55
CA PRO A 68 9.16 1.83 -14.74
C PRO A 68 7.75 2.43 -14.76
N ASP A 69 7.01 2.26 -15.85
CA ASP A 69 5.60 2.66 -15.92
C ASP A 69 4.74 1.91 -14.88
N ALA A 70 4.96 0.60 -14.69
CA ALA A 70 4.22 -0.17 -13.70
C ALA A 70 4.51 0.31 -12.27
N PHE A 71 5.79 0.57 -11.95
CA PHE A 71 6.16 1.14 -10.66
C PHE A 71 5.63 2.57 -10.49
N THR A 72 5.62 3.38 -11.56
CA THR A 72 5.07 4.73 -11.54
C THR A 72 3.59 4.74 -11.19
N VAL A 73 2.80 3.81 -11.73
CA VAL A 73 1.38 3.67 -11.38
C VAL A 73 1.20 3.42 -9.88
N LEU A 74 1.96 2.48 -9.28
CA LEU A 74 1.91 2.23 -7.83
C LEU A 74 2.42 3.42 -7.02
N GLY A 75 3.45 4.11 -7.51
CA GLY A 75 4.01 5.29 -6.87
C GLY A 75 3.02 6.43 -6.76
N VAL A 76 2.37 6.79 -7.89
CA VAL A 76 1.33 7.82 -7.94
C VAL A 76 0.14 7.42 -7.06
N ALA A 77 -0.35 6.19 -7.16
CA ALA A 77 -1.47 5.72 -6.34
C ALA A 77 -1.15 5.83 -4.84
N SER A 78 0.06 5.45 -4.42
CA SER A 78 0.49 5.50 -3.02
C SER A 78 0.64 6.95 -2.50
N LEU A 79 1.19 7.85 -3.31
CA LEU A 79 1.27 9.28 -2.95
C LEU A 79 -0.11 9.93 -2.86
N THR A 80 -1.01 9.61 -3.80
CA THR A 80 -2.39 10.11 -3.74
C THR A 80 -3.10 9.60 -2.50
N ALA A 81 -2.94 8.32 -2.15
CA ALA A 81 -3.48 7.76 -0.91
C ALA A 81 -2.96 8.52 0.31
N ALA A 82 -1.65 8.75 0.41
CA ALA A 82 -1.05 9.49 1.50
C ALA A 82 -1.62 10.92 1.64
N VAL A 83 -1.71 11.66 0.53
CA VAL A 83 -2.26 13.01 0.50
C VAL A 83 -3.72 13.02 0.96
N VAL A 84 -4.56 12.15 0.37
CA VAL A 84 -5.98 12.05 0.74
C VAL A 84 -6.12 11.66 2.20
N ARG A 85 -5.28 10.75 2.70
CA ARG A 85 -5.30 10.31 4.09
C ARG A 85 -4.91 11.43 5.06
N PHE A 86 -3.91 12.25 4.75
CA PHE A 86 -3.57 13.41 5.57
C PHE A 86 -4.69 14.45 5.56
N LEU A 87 -5.28 14.74 4.40
CA LEU A 87 -6.40 15.67 4.29
C LEU A 87 -7.63 15.17 5.07
N SER A 88 -8.04 13.92 4.88
CA SER A 88 -9.14 13.31 5.63
C SER A 88 -8.85 13.27 7.13
N SER A 89 -7.61 12.96 7.54
CA SER A 89 -7.22 13.02 8.96
C SER A 89 -7.46 14.39 9.58
N TRP A 90 -7.19 15.45 8.82
CA TRP A 90 -7.39 16.82 9.24
C TRP A 90 -8.88 17.20 9.29
N PHE A 91 -9.63 16.93 8.21
CA PHE A 91 -11.05 17.29 8.11
C PHE A 91 -11.94 16.49 9.06
N ASP A 92 -11.68 15.18 9.19
CA ASP A 92 -12.48 14.27 10.02
C ASP A 92 -11.99 14.25 11.48
N ARG A 93 -11.03 15.11 11.84
CA ARG A 93 -10.40 15.21 13.18
C ARG A 93 -9.90 13.86 13.71
N SER A 94 -9.44 12.99 12.81
CA SER A 94 -8.92 11.65 13.11
C SER A 94 -7.39 11.59 13.17
N ILE A 95 -6.76 12.74 13.50
CA ILE A 95 -5.32 12.86 13.71
C ILE A 95 -4.93 11.94 14.86
N SER A 96 -4.15 10.92 14.53
CA SER A 96 -3.58 9.96 15.47
C SER A 96 -2.27 9.43 14.91
N ILE A 97 -1.40 8.93 15.78
CA ILE A 97 -0.13 8.31 15.37
C ILE A 97 -0.35 7.20 14.34
N LYS A 98 -1.44 6.46 14.47
CA LYS A 98 -1.82 5.38 13.56
C LYS A 98 -2.21 5.91 12.19
N ASN A 99 -3.01 6.98 12.14
CA ASN A 99 -3.52 7.51 10.89
C ASN A 99 -2.43 8.25 10.09
N TRP A 100 -1.66 9.09 10.77
CA TRP A 100 -0.54 9.82 10.17
C TRP A 100 0.67 8.92 9.90
N GLY A 101 0.94 7.94 10.76
CA GLY A 101 1.95 6.92 10.51
C GLY A 101 1.63 6.09 9.27
N GLY A 102 0.36 5.70 9.09
CA GLY A 102 -0.12 5.06 7.86
C GLY A 102 0.14 5.94 6.62
N GLY A 103 -0.23 7.23 6.69
CA GLY A 103 0.03 8.17 5.59
C GLY A 103 1.51 8.37 5.29
N ALA A 104 2.37 8.37 6.31
CA ALA A 104 3.82 8.46 6.13
C ALA A 104 4.40 7.21 5.44
N VAL A 105 3.89 6.01 5.75
CA VAL A 105 4.26 4.76 5.07
C VAL A 105 3.80 4.78 3.61
N GLU A 106 2.56 5.19 3.35
CA GLU A 106 2.03 5.35 1.98
C GLU A 106 2.90 6.35 1.18
N ALA A 107 3.28 7.48 1.78
CA ALA A 107 4.16 8.46 1.15
C ALA A 107 5.55 7.90 0.85
N LEU A 108 6.15 7.18 1.81
CA LEU A 108 7.46 6.54 1.63
C LEU A 108 7.43 5.52 0.50
N LEU A 109 6.44 4.62 0.49
CA LEU A 109 6.26 3.65 -0.60
C LEU A 109 6.12 4.34 -1.94
N GLY A 110 5.32 5.41 -2.00
CA GLY A 110 5.13 6.22 -3.20
C GLY A 110 6.45 6.78 -3.74
N VAL A 111 7.27 7.38 -2.88
CA VAL A 111 8.60 7.87 -3.26
C VAL A 111 9.50 6.74 -3.73
N LEU A 112 9.55 5.61 -3.01
CA LEU A 112 10.40 4.47 -3.37
C LEU A 112 10.03 3.86 -4.74
N PHE A 113 8.75 3.80 -5.07
CA PHE A 113 8.30 3.35 -6.38
C PHE A 113 8.70 4.32 -7.51
N LEU A 114 8.61 5.64 -7.27
CA LEU A 114 8.98 6.65 -8.27
C LEU A 114 10.50 6.77 -8.49
N LEU A 115 11.33 6.09 -7.70
CA LEU A 115 12.77 5.97 -7.98
C LEU A 115 13.07 5.02 -9.15
N SER A 116 12.08 4.26 -9.65
CA SER A 116 12.24 3.45 -10.85
C SER A 116 12.48 4.36 -12.06
N ARG A 117 13.55 4.14 -12.82
CA ARG A 117 13.93 4.98 -13.96
C ARG A 117 13.69 4.26 -15.29
N ASN A 118 13.21 5.02 -16.29
CA ASN A 118 13.23 4.65 -17.73
C ASN A 118 14.64 4.57 -18.31
#